data_AF-A0AAU6WGG4-F1
#
_entry.id   AF-A0AAU6WGG4-F1
#
_cell.length_a   1.000
_cell.length_b   1.000
_cell.length_c   1.000
_cell.angle_alpha   90.00
_cell.angle_beta   90.00
_cell.angle_gamma   90.00
#
_symmetry.space_group_name_H-M   'P 1'
#
loop_
_entity.id
_entity.type
_entity.pdbx_description
1 polymer ?
#
loop_
_entity_poly.entity_id
_entity_poly.type
_entity_poly.pdbx_seq_one_letter_code
_entity_poly.pdbx_strand_id
1 'polypeptide(L)'
;MELIEQPVLNAGTFLLRPFQDSDLDLIHGASKDLYITQITTVPFQGSRQQCLDFIERQRQRTVDGTGYSFAIAQSATNLAVGQIGLWLRNADRGRASIGY
;
A
#
# COMPACT_ATOMS: atom_id res chain seq x y z
N MET A 1 7.65 -12.92 19.81
CA MET A 1 6.67 -12.08 19.12
C MET A 1 6.47 -12.73 17.77
N GLU A 2 5.27 -13.22 17.46
CA GLU A 2 5.04 -13.80 16.12
C GLU A 2 5.32 -12.72 15.07
N LEU A 3 6.13 -13.07 14.07
CA LEU A 3 6.30 -12.23 12.89
C LEU A 3 4.94 -12.15 12.21
N ILE A 4 4.30 -11.00 12.31
CA ILE A 4 3.10 -10.71 11.52
C ILE A 4 3.60 -10.47 10.10
N GLU A 5 3.49 -11.49 9.27
CA GLU A 5 3.77 -11.38 7.85
C GLU A 5 2.54 -10.81 7.13
N GLN A 6 2.75 -9.98 6.12
CA GLN A 6 1.65 -9.44 5.34
C GLN A 6 1.11 -10.54 4.40
N PRO A 7 -0.18 -10.89 4.47
CA PRO A 7 -0.73 -11.95 3.64
C PRO A 7 -0.82 -11.53 2.18
N VAL A 8 -0.98 -12.53 1.30
CA VAL A 8 -1.46 -12.32 -0.07
C VAL A 8 -2.90 -12.82 -0.15
N LEU A 9 -3.83 -11.96 -0.55
CA LEU A 9 -5.24 -12.28 -0.65
C LEU A 9 -5.64 -12.41 -2.13
N ASN A 10 -6.31 -13.50 -2.47
CA ASN A 10 -6.87 -13.69 -3.80
C ASN A 10 -8.23 -12.98 -3.89
N ALA A 11 -8.36 -12.05 -4.84
CA ALA A 11 -9.57 -11.28 -5.12
C ALA A 11 -10.02 -11.46 -6.58
N GLY A 12 -9.91 -12.69 -7.11
CA GLY A 12 -10.30 -13.02 -8.49
C GLY A 12 -9.29 -12.53 -9.51
N THR A 13 -9.68 -11.55 -10.32
CA THR A 13 -8.78 -10.92 -11.32
C THR A 13 -7.69 -10.06 -10.69
N PHE A 14 -7.73 -9.88 -9.37
CA PHE A 14 -6.72 -9.16 -8.59
C PHE A 14 -6.14 -9.99 -7.45
N LEU A 15 -4.95 -9.59 -7.02
CA LEU A 15 -4.28 -9.98 -5.78
C LEU A 15 -4.14 -8.74 -4.90
N LEU A 16 -4.40 -8.88 -3.60
CA LEU A 16 -3.94 -7.92 -2.60
C LEU A 16 -2.64 -8.46 -2.03
N ARG A 17 -1.53 -7.80 -2.30
CA ARG A 17 -0.20 -8.28 -1.92
C ARG A 17 0.65 -7.18 -1.26
N PRO A 18 1.74 -7.53 -0.58
CA PRO A 18 2.75 -6.55 -0.16
C PRO A 18 3.21 -5.69 -1.35
N PHE A 19 3.50 -4.43 -1.06
CA PHE A 19 4.15 -3.53 -2.00
C PHE A 19 5.55 -4.05 -2.37
N GLN A 20 5.86 -4.01 -3.66
CA GLN A 20 7.15 -4.39 -4.23
C GLN A 20 7.81 -3.15 -4.83
N ASP A 21 9.13 -3.13 -4.93
CA ASP A 21 9.85 -2.00 -5.54
C ASP A 21 9.48 -1.80 -7.02
N SER A 22 9.01 -2.87 -7.69
CA SER A 22 8.45 -2.82 -9.05
C SER A 22 7.15 -2.02 -9.15
N ASP A 23 6.49 -1.70 -8.03
CA ASP A 23 5.30 -0.84 -8.00
C ASP A 23 5.65 0.66 -8.09
N LEU A 24 6.93 0.98 -8.29
CA LEU A 24 7.43 2.34 -8.45
C LEU A 24 6.63 3.14 -9.49
N ASP A 25 6.32 2.53 -10.64
CA ASP A 25 5.60 3.23 -11.71
C ASP A 25 4.17 3.60 -11.32
N LEU A 26 3.51 2.77 -10.50
CA LEU A 26 2.20 3.10 -9.92
C LEU A 26 2.30 4.33 -9.02
N ILE A 27 3.26 4.33 -8.08
CA ILE A 27 3.43 5.44 -7.13
C ILE A 27 3.88 6.71 -7.86
N HIS A 28 4.77 6.58 -8.85
CA HIS A 28 5.23 7.71 -9.65
C HIS A 28 4.10 8.27 -10.53
N GLY A 29 3.21 7.42 -11.07
CA GLY A 29 1.98 7.87 -11.74
C GLY A 29 1.05 8.63 -10.81
N ALA A 30 0.75 8.06 -9.64
CA ALA A 30 -0.07 8.68 -8.60
C ALA A 30 0.51 10.02 -8.11
N SER A 31 1.84 10.15 -8.05
CA SER A 31 2.53 11.38 -7.64
C SER A 31 2.26 12.60 -8.54
N LYS A 32 1.79 12.36 -9.77
CA LYS A 32 1.49 13.41 -10.75
C LYS A 32 0.01 13.84 -10.72
N ASP A 33 -0.84 13.13 -9.99
CA ASP A 33 -2.24 13.46 -9.82
C ASP A 33 -2.42 14.42 -8.63
N LEU A 34 -2.94 15.62 -8.89
CA LEU A 34 -3.14 16.65 -7.88
C LEU A 34 -4.16 16.23 -6.82
N TYR A 35 -5.21 15.49 -7.20
CA TYR A 35 -6.22 15.06 -6.27
C TYR A 35 -5.66 13.99 -5.33
N ILE A 36 -4.98 12.98 -5.87
CA ILE A 36 -4.35 11.92 -5.06
C ILE A 36 -3.35 12.53 -4.07
N THR A 37 -2.50 13.44 -4.52
CA THR A 37 -1.46 14.03 -3.65
C THR A 37 -2.03 15.01 -2.61
N GLN A 38 -3.23 15.54 -2.81
CA GLN A 38 -3.92 16.37 -1.82
C GLN A 38 -4.60 15.56 -0.71
N ILE A 39 -5.13 14.38 -1.02
CA ILE A 39 -5.93 13.59 -0.07
C ILE A 39 -5.18 12.38 0.52
N THR A 40 -3.99 12.09 0.01
CA THR A 40 -3.15 10.96 0.48
C THR A 40 -1.78 11.44 0.96
N THR A 41 -0.88 10.50 1.22
CA THR A 41 0.53 10.77 1.58
C THR A 41 1.52 10.39 0.47
N VAL A 42 1.00 10.13 -0.74
CA VAL A 42 1.83 9.99 -1.93
C VAL A 42 2.56 11.33 -2.16
N PRO A 43 3.88 11.33 -2.41
CA PRO A 43 4.63 12.58 -2.60
C PRO A 43 4.14 13.32 -3.85
N PHE A 44 3.90 14.64 -3.75
CA PHE A 44 3.60 15.46 -4.92
C PHE A 44 4.82 15.60 -5.83
N GLN A 45 4.66 15.27 -7.12
CA GLN A 45 5.73 15.21 -8.12
C GLN A 45 6.97 14.47 -7.57
N GLY A 46 6.73 13.36 -6.87
CA GLY A 46 7.76 12.61 -6.16
C GLY A 46 8.87 12.14 -7.09
N SER A 47 10.11 12.40 -6.69
CA SER A 47 11.28 11.76 -7.27
C SER A 47 11.21 10.24 -7.11
N ARG A 48 12.03 9.51 -7.88
CA ARG A 48 12.15 8.06 -7.77
C ARG A 48 12.41 7.60 -6.33
N GLN A 49 13.32 8.28 -5.62
CA GLN A 49 13.65 7.93 -4.24
C GLN A 49 12.45 8.16 -3.31
N GLN A 50 11.77 9.29 -3.42
CA GLN A 50 10.59 9.58 -2.58
C GLN A 50 9.44 8.57 -2.79
N CYS A 51 9.30 8.05 -4.03
CA CYS A 51 8.33 7.00 -4.33
C CYS A 51 8.75 5.66 -3.71
N LEU A 52 10.03 5.29 -3.76
CA LEU A 52 10.56 4.10 -3.07
C LEU A 52 10.41 4.22 -1.55
N ASP A 53 10.69 5.39 -0.99
CA ASP A 53 10.49 5.65 0.44
C ASP A 53 9.00 5.49 0.82
N PHE A 54 8.07 5.87 -0.08
CA PHE A 54 6.64 5.64 0.13
C PHE A 54 6.30 4.14 0.16
N ILE A 55 6.82 3.36 -0.79
CA ILE A 55 6.65 1.91 -0.86
C ILE A 55 7.19 1.25 0.42
N GLU A 56 8.37 1.66 0.86
CA GLU A 56 8.97 1.14 2.08
C GLU A 56 8.13 1.46 3.31
N ARG A 57 7.63 2.70 3.42
CA ARG A 57 6.67 3.06 4.48
C ARG A 57 5.42 2.18 4.47
N GLN A 58 4.94 1.73 3.30
CA GLN A 58 3.79 0.81 3.25
C GLN A 58 4.11 -0.56 3.82
N ARG A 59 5.30 -1.11 3.51
CA ARG A 59 5.76 -2.39 4.06
C ARG A 59 5.98 -2.32 5.57
N GLN A 60 6.58 -1.23 6.06
CA GLN A 60 6.85 -1.03 7.48
C GLN A 60 5.60 -1.03 8.35
N ARG A 61 4.41 -0.70 7.82
CA ARG A 61 3.17 -0.73 8.61
C ARG A 61 2.86 -2.10 9.20
N THR A 62 3.15 -3.17 8.46
CA THR A 62 2.94 -4.54 8.93
C THR A 62 3.96 -4.89 10.02
N VAL A 63 5.23 -4.53 9.79
CA VAL A 63 6.34 -4.74 10.73
C VAL A 63 6.06 -4.05 12.06
N ASP A 64 5.59 -2.81 12.00
CA ASP A 64 5.27 -1.99 13.17
C ASP A 64 3.92 -2.37 13.82
N GLY A 65 3.16 -3.32 13.24
CA GLY A 65 1.83 -3.69 13.72
C GLY A 65 0.79 -2.58 13.60
N THR A 66 1.03 -1.56 12.78
CA THR A 66 0.12 -0.40 12.62
C THR A 66 -0.95 -0.62 11.55
N GLY A 67 -0.74 -1.59 10.66
CA GLY A 67 -1.72 -1.98 9.65
C GLY A 67 -1.15 -2.84 8.53
N TYR A 68 -2.02 -3.27 7.63
CA TYR A 68 -1.65 -3.99 6.41
C TYR A 68 -1.91 -3.08 5.21
N SER A 69 -0.88 -2.77 4.43
CA SER A 69 -0.99 -1.91 3.25
C SER A 69 -0.70 -2.70 1.97
N PHE A 70 -1.74 -2.94 1.18
CA PHE A 70 -1.67 -3.79 0.00
C PHE A 70 -1.55 -2.95 -1.28
N ALA A 71 -0.72 -3.42 -2.19
CA ALA A 71 -0.89 -3.12 -3.60
C ALA A 71 -2.05 -3.98 -4.14
N ILE A 72 -2.97 -3.35 -4.88
CA ILE A 72 -3.96 -4.05 -5.69
C ILE A 72 -3.27 -4.38 -7.01
N ALA A 73 -2.94 -5.65 -7.23
CA ALA A 73 -2.23 -6.10 -8.42
C ALA A 73 -3.12 -6.97 -9.30
N GLN A 74 -3.01 -6.85 -10.62
CA GLN A 74 -3.68 -7.76 -11.55
C GLN A 74 -3.12 -9.19 -11.39
N SER A 75 -3.99 -10.19 -11.23
CA SER A 75 -3.54 -11.58 -11.00
C SER A 75 -2.74 -12.16 -12.18
N ALA A 76 -3.05 -11.74 -13.41
CA ALA A 76 -2.42 -12.27 -14.62
C ALA A 76 -1.02 -11.70 -14.89
N THR A 77 -0.77 -10.45 -14.52
CA THR A 77 0.45 -9.71 -14.88
C THR A 77 1.27 -9.28 -13.67
N ASN A 78 0.69 -9.39 -12.47
CA ASN A 78 1.21 -8.85 -11.22
C ASN A 78 1.42 -7.31 -11.22
N LEU A 79 0.89 -6.60 -12.23
CA LEU A 79 0.97 -5.16 -12.33
C LEU A 79 0.10 -4.51 -11.25
N ALA A 80 0.70 -3.66 -10.42
CA ALA A 80 -0.03 -2.88 -9.43
C ALA A 80 -0.84 -1.76 -10.10
N VAL A 81 -2.11 -1.64 -9.73
CA VAL A 81 -3.08 -0.69 -10.30
C VAL A 81 -3.75 0.18 -9.25
N GLY A 82 -3.44 -0.03 -7.97
CA GLY A 82 -4.01 0.74 -6.86
C GLY A 82 -3.48 0.29 -5.51
N GLN A 83 -4.05 0.85 -4.45
CA GLN A 83 -3.70 0.56 -3.07
C GLN A 83 -4.97 0.31 -2.26
N ILE A 84 -4.89 -0.54 -1.25
CA ILE A 84 -5.90 -0.63 -0.20
C ILE A 84 -5.20 -0.94 1.13
N GLY A 85 -5.63 -0.29 2.21
CA GLY A 85 -5.02 -0.44 3.53
C GLY A 85 -6.05 -0.80 4.59
N LEU A 86 -5.62 -1.59 5.57
CA LEU A 86 -6.30 -1.84 6.84
C LEU A 86 -5.48 -1.22 7.97
N TRP A 87 -6.05 -0.27 8.70
CA TRP A 87 -5.39 0.47 9.77
C TRP A 87 -5.87 0.02 11.15
N LEU A 88 -4.92 -0.30 12.04
CA LEU A 88 -5.18 -0.97 13.32
C LEU A 88 -5.19 -0.02 14.53
N ARG A 89 -5.32 1.30 14.31
CA ARG A 89 -5.30 2.32 15.37
C ARG A 89 -6.27 2.06 16.52
N ASN A 90 -7.42 1.42 16.25
CA ASN A 90 -8.46 1.12 17.25
C ASN A 90 -8.68 -0.40 17.43
N ALA A 91 -7.69 -1.23 17.10
CA ALA A 91 -7.81 -2.68 17.13
C ALA A 91 -8.04 -3.20 18.57
N ASP A 92 -7.49 -2.50 19.57
CA ASP A 92 -7.75 -2.70 21.00
C ASP A 92 -9.24 -2.57 21.37
N ARG A 93 -10.01 -1.84 20.55
CA ARG A 93 -11.46 -1.66 20.68
C ARG A 93 -12.26 -2.54 19.72
N GLY A 94 -11.62 -3.54 19.11
CA GLY A 94 -12.24 -4.40 18.10
C GLY A 94 -12.64 -3.67 16.82
N ARG A 95 -11.96 -2.57 16.47
CA ARG A 95 -12.25 -1.76 15.27
C ARG A 95 -11.02 -1.58 14.39
N ALA A 96 -11.24 -1.54 13.09
CA ALA A 96 -10.23 -1.16 12.11
C ALA A 96 -10.83 -0.21 11.08
N SER A 97 -9.98 0.56 10.42
CA SER A 97 -10.36 1.44 9.31
C SER A 97 -9.78 0.93 8.01
N ILE A 98 -10.50 1.12 6.91
CA ILE A 98 -10.00 0.85 5.57
C ILE A 98 -9.92 2.13 4.74
N GLY A 99 -9.04 2.15 3.74
CA GLY A 99 -8.95 3.21 2.73
C GLY A 99 -8.27 2.68 1.47
N TYR A 100 -8.59 3.27 0.32
CA TYR A 100 -8.07 2.94 -1.01
C TYR A 100 -7.90 4.20 -1.85
#